data_AF-A0A5A7VXI0-F1
#
_entry.id   AF-A0A5A7VXI0-F1
#
_cell.length_a   1.000
_cell.length_b   1.000
_cell.length_c   1.000
_cell.angle_alpha   90.00
_cell.angle_beta   90.00
_cell.angle_gamma   90.00
#
_symmetry.space_group_name_H-M   'P 1'
#
loop_
_entity.id
_entity.type
_entity.pdbx_description
1 polymer ?
#
loop_
_entity_poly.entity_id
_entity_poly.type
_entity_poly.pdbx_seq_one_letter_code
_entity_poly.pdbx_strand_id
1 'polypeptide(L)'
;MSENAGIAQPLEKFPAFDGFRGIGVVVVVFTHCPQVLDSSVYNTIWYVNQLSRVGYIALDIFFVISGFFITRLLLRERAKTGRISFKNFYMRRALRIFPVYYLTVFACYFIFKLGPAETLSLLTYTFNFYHPLHAVPNPLEHTWSLSVEEQFYFFWPMLILIASPGRLNVVTGRVIPLLAVASGLLMALLFINHDPREAGDLVYMSLFTRMLSLSLGGWLAVREVENRPLRGWRCAALVLAAVVILVIDRKGRDLGIITSQPIYWTLALIAYSMVSVSCVATLVFDRGIIKRVMTAILSLPLFRGLGDLSYAMYVFHLPVLFYLGLNDAATHGAKVPILQVALAFGITLGLSILSYYLLESPMAKLKQNFSGPKPAEPASTKRASVTQDGPLSGFARGALLLREDRAKPLDELPQQTAIWPGVRRSQAK
;
A
#
# COMPACT_ATOMS: atom_id res chain seq x y z
N MET A 1 20.55 27.40 19.57
CA MET A 1 21.00 26.65 18.37
C MET A 1 21.40 25.26 18.85
N SER A 2 20.44 24.36 19.05
CA SER A 2 19.82 23.49 18.03
C SER A 2 20.68 22.28 17.59
N GLU A 3 21.27 21.57 18.56
CA GLU A 3 21.63 20.17 18.37
C GLU A 3 20.48 19.27 18.82
N ASN A 4 19.77 18.74 17.84
CA ASN A 4 18.95 17.52 17.99
C ASN A 4 18.74 16.94 16.60
N ALA A 5 19.86 16.54 15.97
CA ALA A 5 19.84 15.75 14.75
C ALA A 5 19.28 14.37 15.06
N GLY A 6 17.95 14.25 15.00
CA GLY A 6 17.22 13.04 15.37
C GLY A 6 17.78 11.84 14.62
N ILE A 7 18.32 10.88 15.39
CA ILE A 7 18.88 9.63 14.88
C ILE A 7 17.85 9.01 13.93
N ALA A 8 18.22 8.90 12.66
CA ALA A 8 17.34 8.40 11.62
C ALA A 8 17.00 6.93 11.93
N GLN A 9 15.85 6.72 12.57
CA GLN A 9 15.42 5.39 12.98
C GLN A 9 15.40 4.45 11.75
N PRO A 10 15.70 3.15 11.96
CA PRO A 10 15.55 2.15 10.91
C PRO A 10 14.20 2.26 10.22
N LEU A 11 14.11 1.80 8.97
CA LEU A 11 12.83 1.70 8.29
C LEU A 11 11.93 0.74 9.08
N GLU A 12 11.07 1.31 9.92
CA GLU A 12 10.02 0.60 10.63
C GLU A 12 9.18 -0.12 9.57
N LYS A 13 9.37 -1.45 9.50
CA LYS A 13 8.53 -2.32 8.70
C LYS A 13 7.16 -2.28 9.36
N PHE A 14 6.15 -1.82 8.65
CA PHE A 14 4.77 -1.89 9.12
C PHE A 14 4.17 -3.24 8.67
N PRO A 15 4.10 -4.28 9.51
CA PRO A 15 3.71 -5.62 9.05
C PRO A 15 2.24 -5.65 8.60
N ALA A 16 1.44 -4.72 9.12
CA ALA A 16 0.05 -4.50 8.72
C ALA A 16 -0.11 -4.04 7.26
N PHE A 17 0.91 -3.44 6.62
CA PHE A 17 0.83 -3.09 5.20
C PHE A 17 0.98 -4.32 4.30
N ASP A 18 1.81 -5.28 4.69
CA ASP A 18 1.88 -6.56 3.98
C ASP A 18 0.58 -7.34 4.16
N GLY A 19 0.00 -7.34 5.37
CA GLY A 19 -1.36 -7.82 5.60
C GLY A 19 -2.43 -7.15 4.72
N PHE A 20 -2.36 -5.82 4.56
CA PHE A 20 -3.28 -5.07 3.69
C PHE A 20 -3.16 -5.51 2.22
N ARG A 21 -1.92 -5.72 1.74
CA ARG A 21 -1.66 -6.24 0.40
C ARG A 21 -2.17 -7.67 0.23
N GLY A 22 -2.04 -8.51 1.26
CA GLY A 22 -2.52 -9.90 1.26
C GLY A 22 -4.04 -10.02 1.24
N ILE A 23 -4.76 -9.22 2.04
CA ILE A 23 -6.23 -9.15 1.95
C ILE A 23 -6.65 -8.49 0.62
N GLY A 24 -6.01 -7.39 0.25
CA GLY A 24 -6.33 -6.63 -0.96
C GLY A 24 -6.24 -7.47 -2.23
N VAL A 25 -5.18 -8.27 -2.40
CA VAL A 25 -5.05 -9.14 -3.58
C VAL A 25 -6.14 -10.23 -3.60
N VAL A 26 -6.46 -10.85 -2.46
CA VAL A 26 -7.50 -11.90 -2.42
C VAL A 26 -8.87 -11.31 -2.77
N VAL A 27 -9.20 -10.12 -2.27
CA VAL A 27 -10.43 -9.40 -2.62
C VAL A 27 -10.46 -9.03 -4.11
N VAL A 28 -9.33 -8.58 -4.68
CA VAL A 28 -9.23 -8.28 -6.12
C VAL A 28 -9.40 -9.53 -6.96
N VAL A 29 -8.71 -10.63 -6.65
CA VAL A 29 -8.88 -11.92 -7.35
C VAL A 29 -10.33 -12.38 -7.30
N PHE A 30 -10.94 -12.35 -6.11
CA PHE A 30 -12.34 -12.74 -5.91
C PHE A 30 -13.34 -11.85 -6.66
N THR A 31 -13.02 -10.57 -6.87
CA THR A 31 -13.85 -9.63 -7.65
C THR A 31 -13.95 -10.01 -9.12
N HIS A 32 -12.92 -10.67 -9.68
CA HIS A 32 -12.89 -11.15 -11.07
C HIS A 32 -13.43 -12.58 -11.22
N CYS A 33 -13.75 -13.28 -10.13
CA CYS A 33 -14.34 -14.61 -10.21
C CYS A 33 -15.84 -14.55 -10.56
N PRO A 34 -16.37 -15.49 -11.37
CA PRO A 34 -17.80 -15.61 -11.65
C PRO A 34 -18.62 -16.06 -10.42
N GLN A 35 -19.94 -16.03 -10.55
CA GLN A 35 -20.85 -16.73 -9.64
C GLN A 35 -20.73 -18.26 -9.79
N VAL A 36 -21.16 -19.01 -8.78
CA VAL A 36 -21.12 -20.48 -8.82
C VAL A 36 -22.50 -21.12 -8.79
N LEU A 37 -22.60 -22.35 -9.31
CA LEU A 37 -23.82 -23.15 -9.31
C LEU A 37 -24.14 -23.67 -7.89
N ASP A 38 -23.15 -24.23 -7.21
CA ASP A 38 -23.37 -25.20 -6.12
C ASP A 38 -23.21 -24.63 -4.69
N SER A 39 -23.19 -23.30 -4.53
CA SER A 39 -23.01 -22.66 -3.22
C SER A 39 -23.74 -21.33 -3.07
N SER A 40 -24.75 -21.31 -2.20
CA SER A 40 -25.44 -20.08 -1.78
C SER A 40 -24.52 -19.15 -0.98
N VAL A 41 -23.68 -19.69 -0.09
CA VAL A 41 -22.76 -18.92 0.75
C VAL A 41 -21.74 -18.17 -0.10
N TYR A 42 -21.11 -18.83 -1.09
CA TYR A 42 -20.21 -18.17 -2.03
C TYR A 42 -20.92 -17.01 -2.75
N ASN A 43 -22.10 -17.27 -3.31
CA ASN A 43 -22.84 -16.27 -4.09
C ASN A 43 -23.29 -15.08 -3.23
N THR A 44 -23.61 -15.28 -1.94
CA THR A 44 -23.89 -14.20 -0.99
C THR A 44 -22.65 -13.34 -0.76
N ILE A 45 -21.48 -13.94 -0.53
CA ILE A 45 -20.21 -13.21 -0.34
C ILE A 45 -19.83 -12.46 -1.62
N TRP A 46 -19.99 -13.09 -2.79
CA TRP A 46 -19.80 -12.48 -4.11
C TRP A 46 -20.72 -11.27 -4.30
N TYR A 47 -22.01 -11.39 -3.98
CA TYR A 47 -22.96 -10.30 -4.12
C TYR A 47 -22.61 -9.11 -3.20
N VAL A 48 -22.22 -9.38 -1.95
CA VAL A 48 -21.73 -8.34 -1.03
C VAL A 48 -20.45 -7.69 -1.56
N ASN A 49 -19.53 -8.45 -2.14
CA ASN A 49 -18.30 -7.93 -2.75
C ASN A 49 -18.60 -6.96 -3.90
N GLN A 50 -19.47 -7.36 -4.84
CA GLN A 50 -19.83 -6.53 -5.99
C GLN A 50 -20.67 -5.29 -5.58
N LEU A 51 -21.61 -5.46 -4.64
CA LEU A 51 -22.45 -4.36 -4.15
C LEU A 51 -21.66 -3.32 -3.37
N SER A 52 -20.74 -3.75 -2.50
CA SER A 52 -19.85 -2.86 -1.75
C SER A 52 -18.71 -2.28 -2.60
N ARG A 53 -18.48 -2.83 -3.80
CA ARG A 53 -17.38 -2.47 -4.71
C ARG A 53 -16.01 -2.53 -4.04
N VAL A 54 -15.83 -3.43 -3.08
CA VAL A 54 -14.61 -3.49 -2.23
C VAL A 54 -13.34 -3.86 -3.00
N GLY A 55 -13.43 -4.55 -4.14
CA GLY A 55 -12.28 -4.76 -5.06
C GLY A 55 -11.70 -3.45 -5.61
N TYR A 56 -12.55 -2.46 -5.89
CA TYR A 56 -12.13 -1.14 -6.35
C TYR A 56 -11.44 -0.34 -5.24
N ILE A 57 -11.95 -0.44 -4.01
CA ILE A 57 -11.33 0.15 -2.82
C ILE A 57 -9.98 -0.53 -2.53
N ALA A 58 -9.90 -1.86 -2.67
CA ALA A 58 -8.64 -2.59 -2.50
C ALA A 58 -7.57 -2.11 -3.48
N LEU A 59 -7.93 -1.87 -4.75
CA LEU A 59 -7.03 -1.28 -5.74
C LEU A 59 -6.56 0.13 -5.37
N ASP A 60 -7.48 1.02 -4.95
CA ASP A 60 -7.11 2.36 -4.49
C ASP A 60 -6.23 2.33 -3.22
N ILE A 61 -6.39 1.32 -2.34
CA ILE A 61 -5.47 1.08 -1.22
C ILE A 61 -4.06 0.75 -1.73
N PHE A 62 -3.89 -0.07 -2.78
CA PHE A 62 -2.56 -0.30 -3.37
C PHE A 62 -1.94 1.01 -3.89
N PHE A 63 -2.69 1.84 -4.62
CA PHE A 63 -2.21 3.15 -5.07
C PHE A 63 -1.81 4.09 -3.92
N VAL A 64 -2.63 4.22 -2.87
CA VAL A 64 -2.30 5.03 -1.69
C VAL A 64 -1.06 4.49 -0.97
N ILE A 65 -0.94 3.16 -0.82
CA ILE A 65 0.24 2.50 -0.23
C ILE A 65 1.49 2.74 -1.08
N SER A 66 1.36 2.68 -2.41
CA SER A 66 2.43 2.91 -3.36
C SER A 66 2.95 4.34 -3.25
N GLY A 67 2.05 5.34 -3.35
CA GLY A 67 2.37 6.75 -3.17
C GLY A 67 3.02 7.06 -1.82
N PHE A 68 2.52 6.44 -0.74
CA PHE A 68 3.09 6.57 0.60
C PHE A 68 4.53 6.05 0.65
N PHE A 69 4.78 4.79 0.27
CA PHE A 69 6.12 4.21 0.39
C PHE A 69 7.14 4.83 -0.56
N ILE A 70 6.75 5.20 -1.78
CA ILE A 70 7.62 5.90 -2.74
C ILE A 70 8.05 7.26 -2.18
N THR A 71 7.08 8.07 -1.75
CA THR A 71 7.36 9.41 -1.23
C THR A 71 8.18 9.35 0.05
N ARG A 72 7.81 8.47 1.00
CA ARG A 72 8.56 8.25 2.25
C ARG A 72 10.00 7.82 1.99
N LEU A 73 10.23 6.94 1.02
CA LEU A 73 11.58 6.52 0.61
C LEU A 73 12.40 7.69 0.05
N LEU A 74 11.84 8.45 -0.90
CA LEU A 74 12.51 9.58 -1.54
C LEU A 74 12.83 10.71 -0.55
N LEU A 75 11.89 11.06 0.33
CA LEU A 75 12.08 12.07 1.37
C LEU A 75 13.15 11.65 2.39
N ARG A 76 13.16 10.39 2.83
CA ARG A 76 14.18 9.86 3.74
C ARG A 76 15.56 9.75 3.07
N GLU A 77 15.63 9.40 1.78
CA GLU A 77 16.88 9.37 1.01
C GLU A 77 17.47 10.79 0.85
N ARG A 78 16.61 11.78 0.52
CA ARG A 78 16.97 13.21 0.44
C ARG A 78 17.42 13.75 1.80
N ALA A 79 16.71 13.43 2.88
CA ALA A 79 17.08 13.85 4.24
C ALA A 79 18.39 13.24 4.73
N LYS A 80 18.69 11.97 4.39
CA LYS A 80 19.92 11.29 4.80
C LYS A 80 21.14 11.70 3.97
N THR A 81 20.97 12.00 2.68
CA THR A 81 22.11 12.11 1.73
C THR A 81 22.19 13.44 0.98
N GLY A 82 21.23 14.35 1.18
CA GLY A 82 21.08 15.60 0.42
C GLY A 82 20.56 15.42 -1.01
N ARG A 83 20.54 14.19 -1.55
CA ARG A 83 20.22 13.87 -2.95
C ARG A 83 19.26 12.67 -3.07
N ILE A 84 18.77 12.44 -4.29
CA ILE A 84 17.97 11.28 -4.66
C ILE A 84 18.71 10.54 -5.77
N SER A 85 18.99 9.24 -5.58
CA SER A 85 19.63 8.41 -6.59
C SER A 85 18.59 7.77 -7.52
N PHE A 86 18.31 8.43 -8.64
CA PHE A 86 17.40 7.92 -9.68
C PHE A 86 17.80 6.52 -10.15
N LYS A 87 19.09 6.26 -10.42
CA LYS A 87 19.60 4.93 -10.80
C LYS A 87 19.21 3.86 -9.77
N ASN A 88 19.50 4.09 -8.49
CA ASN A 88 19.18 3.12 -7.44
C ASN A 88 17.67 3.00 -7.21
N PHE A 89 16.91 4.09 -7.35
CA PHE A 89 15.46 4.07 -7.28
C PHE A 89 14.86 3.17 -8.36
N TYR A 90 15.17 3.41 -9.65
CA TYR A 90 14.62 2.65 -10.76
C TYR A 90 15.08 1.18 -10.76
N MET A 91 16.35 0.88 -10.46
CA MET A 91 16.81 -0.51 -10.38
C MET A 91 16.13 -1.31 -9.27
N ARG A 92 15.81 -0.69 -8.13
CA ARG A 92 15.01 -1.33 -7.06
C ARG A 92 13.54 -1.58 -7.44
N ARG A 93 13.03 -0.93 -8.49
CA ARG A 93 11.67 -1.10 -9.03
C ARG A 93 11.65 -2.10 -10.18
N ALA A 94 12.54 -1.95 -11.16
CA ALA A 94 12.76 -2.92 -12.23
C ALA A 94 12.97 -4.34 -11.67
N LEU A 95 13.91 -4.54 -10.73
CA LEU A 95 14.14 -5.85 -10.08
C LEU A 95 12.97 -6.38 -9.23
N ARG A 96 11.94 -5.57 -8.96
CA ARG A 96 10.73 -6.02 -8.26
C ARG A 96 9.61 -6.41 -9.22
N ILE A 97 9.47 -5.69 -10.33
CA ILE A 97 8.25 -5.70 -11.16
C ILE A 97 8.52 -6.41 -12.48
N PHE A 98 9.59 -6.02 -13.18
CA PHE A 98 9.88 -6.50 -14.54
C PHE A 98 9.99 -8.03 -14.68
N PRO A 99 10.59 -8.81 -13.74
CA PRO A 99 10.76 -10.26 -13.91
C PRO A 99 9.43 -11.02 -14.06
N VAL A 100 8.46 -10.76 -13.18
CA VAL A 100 7.16 -11.45 -13.20
C VAL A 100 6.26 -10.86 -14.28
N TYR A 101 6.26 -9.54 -14.43
CA TYR A 101 5.46 -8.86 -15.45
C TYR A 101 5.82 -9.32 -16.87
N TYR A 102 7.06 -9.14 -17.30
CA TYR A 102 7.44 -9.46 -18.68
C TYR A 102 7.41 -10.96 -18.97
N LEU A 103 7.68 -11.83 -17.99
CA LEU A 103 7.46 -13.27 -18.15
C LEU A 103 5.98 -13.58 -18.44
N THR A 104 5.07 -12.90 -17.75
CA THR A 104 3.62 -13.09 -17.95
C THR A 104 3.16 -12.51 -19.28
N VAL A 105 3.62 -11.31 -19.67
CA VAL A 105 3.34 -10.73 -20.99
C VAL A 105 3.85 -11.65 -22.10
N PHE A 106 5.07 -12.16 -21.98
CA PHE A 106 5.66 -13.10 -22.94
C PHE A 106 4.87 -14.41 -23.02
N ALA A 107 4.51 -15.01 -21.88
CA ALA A 107 3.67 -16.22 -21.86
C ALA A 107 2.29 -15.96 -22.52
N CYS A 108 1.63 -14.85 -22.19
CA CYS A 108 0.34 -14.49 -22.76
C CYS A 108 0.41 -14.24 -24.26
N TYR A 109 1.49 -13.61 -24.75
CA TYR A 109 1.75 -13.41 -26.18
C TYR A 109 1.69 -14.75 -26.97
N PHE A 110 2.35 -15.80 -26.47
CA PHE A 110 2.33 -17.11 -27.15
C PHE A 110 1.06 -17.91 -26.91
N ILE A 111 0.44 -17.83 -25.73
CA ILE A 111 -0.76 -18.61 -25.37
C ILE A 111 -2.01 -18.02 -26.02
N PHE A 112 -2.23 -16.71 -25.88
CA PHE A 112 -3.46 -16.02 -26.30
C PHE A 112 -3.32 -15.25 -27.62
N LYS A 113 -2.14 -15.26 -28.25
CA LYS A 113 -1.86 -14.62 -29.57
C LYS A 113 -2.16 -13.11 -29.60
N LEU A 114 -1.65 -12.40 -28.58
CA LEU A 114 -1.86 -10.96 -28.41
C LEU A 114 -1.44 -10.15 -29.65
N GLY A 115 -2.18 -9.08 -29.95
CA GLY A 115 -1.96 -8.26 -31.14
C GLY A 115 -0.66 -7.44 -31.07
N PRO A 116 -0.08 -6.98 -32.20
CA PRO A 116 1.16 -6.20 -32.17
C PRO A 116 1.06 -4.87 -31.41
N ALA A 117 -0.02 -4.10 -31.63
CA ALA A 117 -0.24 -2.81 -30.96
C ALA A 117 -0.52 -2.98 -29.45
N GLU A 118 -1.35 -3.97 -29.12
CA GLU A 118 -1.64 -4.40 -27.76
C GLU A 118 -0.36 -4.80 -27.01
N THR A 119 0.42 -5.73 -27.59
CA THR A 119 1.69 -6.20 -27.04
C THR A 119 2.67 -5.05 -26.85
N LEU A 120 2.79 -4.13 -27.83
CA LEU A 120 3.62 -2.94 -27.68
C LEU A 120 3.17 -2.10 -26.48
N SER A 121 1.87 -1.85 -26.32
CA SER A 121 1.35 -1.05 -25.20
C SER A 121 1.56 -1.69 -23.81
N LEU A 122 1.54 -3.02 -23.73
CA LEU A 122 1.94 -3.77 -22.53
C LEU A 122 3.45 -3.62 -22.27
N LEU A 123 4.29 -3.77 -23.30
CA LEU A 123 5.74 -3.63 -23.17
C LEU A 123 6.19 -2.21 -22.80
N THR A 124 5.46 -1.17 -23.23
CA THR A 124 5.77 0.23 -22.93
C THR A 124 5.05 0.78 -21.69
N TYR A 125 4.27 -0.05 -20.96
CA TYR A 125 3.42 0.40 -19.86
C TYR A 125 2.50 1.58 -20.26
N THR A 126 1.90 1.50 -21.45
CA THR A 126 0.87 2.44 -21.96
C THR A 126 -0.46 1.75 -22.21
N PHE A 127 -0.63 0.51 -21.73
CA PHE A 127 -1.84 -0.30 -21.90
C PHE A 127 -3.10 0.39 -21.34
N ASN A 128 -2.96 1.23 -20.31
CA ASN A 128 -4.05 2.03 -19.75
C ASN A 128 -4.59 3.14 -20.68
N PHE A 129 -3.86 3.48 -21.75
CA PHE A 129 -4.36 4.35 -22.83
C PHE A 129 -4.85 3.54 -24.03
N TYR A 130 -4.31 2.33 -24.24
CA TYR A 130 -4.70 1.44 -25.34
C TYR A 130 -6.06 0.78 -25.08
N HIS A 131 -6.21 0.13 -23.93
CA HIS A 131 -7.35 -0.74 -23.61
C HIS A 131 -8.72 -0.04 -23.60
N PRO A 132 -8.90 1.18 -23.05
CA PRO A 132 -10.20 1.86 -23.10
C PRO A 132 -10.70 2.08 -24.54
N LEU A 133 -9.79 2.38 -25.47
CA LEU A 133 -10.09 2.61 -26.90
C LEU A 133 -10.22 1.28 -27.70
N HIS A 134 -9.92 0.15 -27.07
CA HIS A 134 -9.92 -1.19 -27.67
C HIS A 134 -10.49 -2.19 -26.65
N ALA A 135 -11.69 -1.91 -26.12
CA ALA A 135 -12.28 -2.58 -24.96
C ALA A 135 -12.78 -4.03 -25.22
N VAL A 136 -11.92 -4.86 -25.83
CA VAL A 136 -12.09 -6.30 -26.00
C VAL A 136 -11.62 -7.05 -24.75
N PRO A 137 -12.23 -8.20 -24.39
CA PRO A 137 -11.78 -9.02 -23.27
C PRO A 137 -10.30 -9.39 -23.40
N ASN A 138 -9.50 -9.14 -22.35
CA ASN A 138 -8.05 -9.29 -22.40
C ASN A 138 -7.50 -10.07 -21.18
N PRO A 139 -6.64 -11.10 -21.36
CA PRO A 139 -6.06 -11.85 -20.24
C PRO A 139 -5.17 -11.01 -19.31
N LEU A 140 -4.73 -9.83 -19.76
CA LEU A 140 -3.89 -8.88 -19.02
C LEU A 140 -4.60 -7.56 -18.74
N GLU A 141 -5.93 -7.49 -18.87
CA GLU A 141 -6.72 -6.26 -18.69
C GLU A 141 -6.34 -5.50 -17.42
N HIS A 142 -6.29 -6.18 -16.26
CA HIS A 142 -5.92 -5.62 -14.96
C HIS A 142 -4.57 -4.89 -14.94
N THR A 143 -3.65 -5.20 -15.84
CA THR A 143 -2.32 -4.58 -15.91
C THR A 143 -2.33 -3.12 -16.35
N TRP A 144 -3.48 -2.55 -16.74
CA TRP A 144 -3.64 -1.09 -16.86
C TRP A 144 -3.22 -0.37 -15.57
N SER A 145 -3.45 -0.97 -14.39
CA SER A 145 -3.07 -0.37 -13.11
C SER A 145 -1.56 -0.34 -12.90
N LEU A 146 -0.84 -1.36 -13.38
CA LEU A 146 0.62 -1.41 -13.35
C LEU A 146 1.22 -0.39 -14.32
N SER A 147 0.56 -0.14 -15.45
CA SER A 147 0.93 0.96 -16.36
C SER A 147 0.85 2.31 -15.65
N VAL A 148 -0.25 2.56 -14.94
CA VAL A 148 -0.41 3.76 -14.10
C VAL A 148 0.66 3.84 -12.99
N GLU A 149 0.99 2.73 -12.32
CA GLU A 149 2.05 2.72 -11.28
C GLU A 149 3.44 3.01 -11.85
N GLU A 150 3.85 2.41 -12.98
CA GLU A 150 5.16 2.66 -13.58
C GLU A 150 5.29 4.09 -14.12
N GLN A 151 4.22 4.63 -14.73
CA GLN A 151 4.15 6.05 -15.12
C GLN A 151 4.31 6.96 -13.88
N PHE A 152 3.63 6.64 -12.78
CA PHE A 152 3.83 7.33 -11.51
C PHE A 152 5.26 7.22 -10.98
N TYR A 153 5.87 6.03 -11.01
CA TYR A 153 7.27 5.84 -10.58
C TYR A 153 8.25 6.63 -11.45
N PHE A 154 7.97 6.84 -12.73
CA PHE A 154 8.78 7.68 -13.62
C PHE A 154 8.68 9.17 -13.26
N PHE A 155 7.48 9.72 -13.13
CA PHE A 155 7.30 11.17 -12.91
C PHE A 155 7.51 11.61 -11.45
N TRP A 156 7.19 10.78 -10.48
CA TRP A 156 7.13 11.20 -9.07
C TRP A 156 8.48 11.60 -8.44
N PRO A 157 9.61 10.91 -8.71
CA PRO A 157 10.92 11.34 -8.22
C PRO A 157 11.32 12.75 -8.72
N MET A 158 10.93 13.11 -9.95
CA MET A 158 11.14 14.45 -10.50
C MET A 158 10.28 15.50 -9.78
N LEU A 159 9.01 15.19 -9.49
CA LEU A 159 8.15 16.05 -8.68
C LEU A 159 8.75 16.32 -7.29
N ILE A 160 9.22 15.28 -6.58
CA ILE A 160 9.81 15.40 -5.24
C ILE A 160 11.15 16.15 -5.26
N LEU A 161 11.88 16.14 -6.37
CA LEU A 161 13.11 16.92 -6.56
C LEU A 161 12.80 18.41 -6.75
N ILE A 162 11.91 18.73 -7.71
CA ILE A 162 11.63 20.10 -8.19
C ILE A 162 10.75 20.88 -7.20
N ALA A 163 9.75 20.23 -6.60
CA ALA A 163 8.87 20.90 -5.65
C ALA A 163 9.63 21.24 -4.35
N SER A 164 9.51 22.49 -3.90
CA SER A 164 10.14 22.90 -2.65
C SER A 164 9.51 22.18 -1.45
N PRO A 165 10.28 21.78 -0.42
CA PRO A 165 9.77 20.96 0.69
C PRO A 165 8.50 21.52 1.34
N GLY A 166 8.46 22.83 1.61
CA GLY A 166 7.29 23.49 2.21
C GLY A 166 6.03 23.53 1.31
N ARG A 167 6.17 23.31 0.00
CA ARG A 167 5.03 23.20 -0.95
C ARG A 167 4.54 21.76 -1.11
N LEU A 168 5.34 20.74 -0.80
CA LEU A 168 4.99 19.33 -1.03
C LEU A 168 3.65 18.92 -0.40
N ASN A 169 3.38 19.29 0.86
CA ASN A 169 2.10 18.98 1.52
C ASN A 169 0.88 19.61 0.82
N VAL A 170 1.06 20.75 0.13
CA VAL A 170 -0.02 21.40 -0.65
C VAL A 170 -0.13 20.78 -2.05
N VAL A 171 1.00 20.51 -2.71
CA VAL A 171 1.03 19.91 -4.05
C VAL A 171 0.40 18.51 -4.03
N THR A 172 0.87 17.65 -3.14
CA THR A 172 0.41 16.25 -3.04
C THR A 172 -0.97 16.11 -2.41
N GLY A 173 -1.34 16.98 -1.46
CA GLY A 173 -2.60 16.88 -0.71
C GLY A 173 -3.73 17.77 -1.21
N ARG A 174 -3.50 18.66 -2.18
CA ARG A 174 -4.53 19.56 -2.74
C ARG A 174 -4.41 19.74 -4.25
N VAL A 175 -3.26 20.18 -4.75
CA VAL A 175 -3.13 20.54 -6.18
C VAL A 175 -3.35 19.32 -7.08
N ILE A 176 -2.62 18.23 -6.86
CA ILE A 176 -2.75 17.02 -7.68
C ILE A 176 -4.15 16.37 -7.49
N PRO A 177 -4.70 16.23 -6.28
CA PRO A 177 -6.08 15.79 -6.09
C PRO A 177 -7.13 16.61 -6.84
N LEU A 178 -7.02 17.95 -6.82
CA LEU A 178 -7.96 18.82 -7.54
C LEU A 178 -7.80 18.71 -9.06
N LEU A 179 -6.57 18.61 -9.57
CA LEU A 179 -6.32 18.37 -11.00
C LEU A 179 -6.82 16.99 -11.45
N ALA A 180 -6.71 15.97 -10.61
CA ALA A 180 -7.21 14.62 -10.90
C ALA A 180 -8.75 14.60 -11.01
N VAL A 181 -9.44 15.25 -10.07
CA VAL A 181 -10.91 15.42 -10.13
C VAL A 181 -11.33 16.27 -11.32
N ALA A 182 -10.65 17.41 -11.57
CA ALA A 182 -10.91 18.25 -12.73
C ALA A 182 -10.69 17.51 -14.06
N SER A 183 -9.68 16.64 -14.14
CA SER A 183 -9.44 15.79 -15.31
C SER A 183 -10.55 14.76 -15.52
N GLY A 184 -11.05 14.13 -14.45
CA GLY A 184 -12.18 13.19 -14.53
C GLY A 184 -13.45 13.89 -15.02
N LEU A 185 -13.76 15.08 -14.49
CA LEU A 185 -14.88 15.91 -14.94
C LEU A 185 -14.70 16.41 -16.38
N LEU A 186 -13.48 16.80 -16.79
CA LEU A 186 -13.20 17.22 -18.17
C LEU A 186 -13.37 16.05 -19.16
N MET A 187 -12.83 14.88 -18.83
CA MET A 187 -13.07 13.66 -19.61
C MET A 187 -14.56 13.32 -19.66
N ALA A 188 -15.28 13.50 -18.55
CA ALA A 188 -16.72 13.30 -18.52
C ALA A 188 -17.51 14.25 -19.41
N LEU A 189 -17.07 15.49 -19.59
CA LEU A 189 -17.68 16.44 -20.52
C LEU A 189 -17.34 16.13 -21.98
N LEU A 190 -16.08 15.78 -22.27
CA LEU A 190 -15.61 15.50 -23.63
C LEU A 190 -16.18 14.20 -24.20
N PHE A 191 -16.32 13.17 -23.37
CA PHE A 191 -16.73 11.82 -23.78
C PHE A 191 -18.19 11.48 -23.43
N ILE A 192 -19.02 12.46 -23.01
CA ILE A 192 -20.42 12.20 -22.61
C ILE A 192 -21.29 11.58 -23.72
N ASN A 193 -20.95 11.85 -24.98
CA ASN A 193 -21.67 11.36 -26.18
C ASN A 193 -20.97 10.18 -26.88
N HIS A 194 -19.89 9.63 -26.31
CA HIS A 194 -19.20 8.45 -26.85
C HIS A 194 -19.85 7.16 -26.31
N ASP A 195 -19.32 6.00 -26.70
CA ASP A 195 -19.75 4.75 -26.07
C ASP A 195 -19.61 4.85 -24.54
N PRO A 196 -20.67 4.56 -23.76
CA PRO A 196 -20.64 4.79 -22.33
C PRO A 196 -19.56 3.97 -21.61
N ARG A 197 -19.22 2.76 -22.10
CA ARG A 197 -18.19 1.91 -21.49
C ARG A 197 -16.80 2.44 -21.81
N GLU A 198 -16.49 2.73 -23.07
CA GLU A 198 -15.22 3.37 -23.48
C GLU A 198 -14.96 4.65 -22.67
N ALA A 199 -15.95 5.54 -22.63
CA ALA A 199 -15.87 6.79 -21.89
C ALA A 199 -15.65 6.56 -20.38
N GLY A 200 -16.31 5.55 -19.82
CA GLY A 200 -16.14 5.15 -18.43
C GLY A 200 -14.74 4.61 -18.13
N ASP A 201 -14.25 3.70 -18.99
CA ASP A 201 -12.93 3.07 -18.87
C ASP A 201 -11.79 4.10 -19.06
N LEU A 202 -11.97 5.12 -19.91
CA LEU A 202 -11.05 6.25 -20.00
C LEU A 202 -10.90 6.99 -18.67
N VAL A 203 -12.01 7.31 -17.98
CA VAL A 203 -11.95 7.94 -16.64
C VAL A 203 -11.38 6.98 -15.60
N TYR A 204 -11.73 5.70 -15.67
CA TYR A 204 -11.35 4.68 -14.71
C TYR A 204 -9.87 4.28 -14.78
N MET A 205 -9.28 4.17 -15.98
CA MET A 205 -7.91 3.70 -16.21
C MET A 205 -6.88 4.82 -16.41
N SER A 206 -7.33 6.07 -16.55
CA SER A 206 -6.47 7.25 -16.75
C SER A 206 -5.47 7.47 -15.61
N LEU A 207 -4.21 7.70 -15.98
CA LEU A 207 -3.17 8.20 -15.06
C LEU A 207 -3.65 9.44 -14.31
N PHE A 208 -4.27 10.39 -15.02
CA PHE A 208 -4.62 11.70 -14.49
C PHE A 208 -5.66 11.61 -13.35
N THR A 209 -6.62 10.70 -13.44
CA THR A 209 -7.61 10.48 -12.37
C THR A 209 -7.01 9.67 -11.22
N ARG A 210 -6.20 8.65 -11.49
CA ARG A 210 -5.52 7.82 -10.48
C ARG A 210 -4.39 8.53 -9.72
N MET A 211 -3.89 9.63 -10.26
CA MET A 211 -3.04 10.55 -9.49
C MET A 211 -3.72 11.05 -8.20
N LEU A 212 -5.05 10.99 -8.07
CA LEU A 212 -5.77 11.25 -6.82
C LEU A 212 -5.27 10.35 -5.67
N SER A 213 -5.47 9.03 -5.77
CA SER A 213 -5.11 8.07 -4.70
C SER A 213 -3.60 8.01 -4.50
N LEU A 214 -2.82 8.02 -5.59
CA LEU A 214 -1.35 8.04 -5.55
C LEU A 214 -0.79 9.27 -4.82
N SER A 215 -1.28 10.47 -5.16
CA SER A 215 -0.79 11.71 -4.52
C SER A 215 -1.26 11.85 -3.08
N LEU A 216 -2.47 11.39 -2.74
CA LEU A 216 -2.94 11.29 -1.35
C LEU A 216 -2.08 10.35 -0.52
N GLY A 217 -1.62 9.22 -1.08
CA GLY A 217 -0.59 8.38 -0.47
C GLY A 217 0.70 9.16 -0.17
N GLY A 218 1.21 9.90 -1.17
CA GLY A 218 2.39 10.74 -1.00
C GLY A 218 2.20 11.87 0.02
N TRP A 219 1.00 12.44 0.11
CA TRP A 219 0.63 13.42 1.11
C TRP A 219 0.70 12.85 2.54
N LEU A 220 0.23 11.62 2.77
CA LEU A 220 0.41 10.95 4.06
C LEU A 220 1.89 10.78 4.41
N ALA A 221 2.76 10.50 3.44
CA ALA A 221 4.20 10.37 3.69
C ALA A 221 4.88 11.72 4.00
N VAL A 222 4.52 12.80 3.30
CA VAL A 222 4.98 14.15 3.64
C VAL A 222 4.58 14.48 5.08
N ARG A 223 3.33 14.20 5.47
CA ARG A 223 2.83 14.44 6.83
C ARG A 223 3.48 13.56 7.90
N GLU A 224 3.91 12.34 7.56
CA GLU A 224 4.70 11.48 8.46
C GLU A 224 6.07 12.11 8.73
N VAL A 225 6.80 12.50 7.68
CA VAL A 225 8.12 13.12 7.79
C VAL A 225 8.06 14.49 8.49
N GLU A 226 7.01 15.29 8.24
CA GLU A 226 6.78 16.58 8.90
C GLU A 226 6.25 16.44 10.36
N ASN A 227 6.03 15.23 10.88
CA ASN A 227 5.39 14.97 12.18
C ASN A 227 4.02 15.67 12.35
N ARG A 228 3.21 15.68 11.28
CA ARG A 228 1.87 16.31 11.24
C ARG A 228 0.77 15.24 11.18
N PRO A 229 0.48 14.50 12.27
CA PRO A 229 -0.49 13.41 12.24
C PRO A 229 -1.90 13.87 11.82
N LEU A 230 -2.67 12.94 11.27
CA LEU A 230 -4.11 13.11 11.07
C LEU A 230 -4.86 12.66 12.33
N ARG A 231 -5.79 13.49 12.81
CA ARG A 231 -6.67 13.13 13.93
C ARG A 231 -7.65 12.05 13.48
N GLY A 232 -7.90 11.03 14.31
CA GLY A 232 -8.76 9.88 13.97
C GLY A 232 -10.15 10.26 13.47
N TRP A 233 -10.76 11.31 14.03
CA TRP A 233 -12.07 11.82 13.56
C TRP A 233 -12.07 12.27 12.09
N ARG A 234 -10.92 12.73 11.55
CA ARG A 234 -10.81 13.09 10.13
C ARG A 234 -10.84 11.86 9.23
N CYS A 235 -10.27 10.74 9.68
CA CYS A 235 -10.34 9.47 8.97
C CYS A 235 -11.79 8.95 8.96
N ALA A 236 -12.49 9.05 10.11
CA ALA A 236 -13.91 8.72 10.18
C ALA A 236 -14.79 9.64 9.30
N ALA A 237 -14.53 10.95 9.29
CA ALA A 237 -15.25 11.91 8.46
C ALA A 237 -15.04 11.69 6.95
N LEU A 238 -13.83 11.32 6.55
CA LEU A 238 -13.52 10.95 5.16
C LEU A 238 -14.26 9.68 4.73
N VAL A 239 -14.31 8.64 5.59
CA VAL A 239 -15.10 7.42 5.32
C VAL A 239 -16.60 7.74 5.24
N LEU A 240 -17.13 8.55 6.17
CA LEU A 240 -18.54 8.95 6.14
C LEU A 240 -18.88 9.74 4.86
N ALA A 241 -18.06 10.71 4.49
CA ALA A 241 -18.25 11.48 3.26
C ALA A 241 -18.12 10.60 2.00
N ALA A 242 -17.24 9.60 2.00
CA ALA A 242 -17.16 8.62 0.91
C ALA A 242 -18.44 7.78 0.79
N VAL A 243 -18.99 7.31 1.91
CA VAL A 243 -20.29 6.60 1.95
C VAL A 243 -21.41 7.49 1.42
N VAL A 244 -21.46 8.76 1.83
CA VAL A 244 -22.45 9.74 1.33
C VAL A 244 -22.31 9.91 -0.20
N ILE A 245 -21.10 10.08 -0.72
CA ILE A 245 -20.84 10.18 -2.17
C ILE A 245 -21.32 8.91 -2.89
N LEU A 246 -21.01 7.70 -2.39
CA LEU A 246 -21.46 6.44 -3.01
C LEU A 246 -22.97 6.24 -2.96
N VAL A 247 -23.65 6.73 -1.91
CA VAL A 247 -25.12 6.71 -1.82
C VAL A 247 -25.75 7.70 -2.80
N ILE A 248 -25.23 8.92 -2.89
CA ILE A 248 -25.67 9.93 -3.88
C ILE A 248 -25.44 9.41 -5.30
N ASP A 249 -24.28 8.85 -5.57
CA ASP A 249 -23.90 8.24 -6.85
C ASP A 249 -24.84 7.08 -7.25
N ARG A 250 -25.11 6.16 -6.32
CA ARG A 250 -26.06 5.05 -6.55
C ARG A 250 -27.48 5.55 -6.77
N LYS A 251 -28.00 6.44 -5.91
CA LYS A 251 -29.36 6.97 -6.03
C LYS A 251 -29.54 7.90 -7.23
N GLY A 252 -28.52 8.65 -7.60
CA GLY A 252 -28.49 9.45 -8.82
C GLY A 252 -28.61 8.58 -10.07
N ARG A 253 -27.96 7.40 -10.11
CA ARG A 253 -28.19 6.41 -11.17
C ARG A 253 -29.60 5.83 -11.13
N ASP A 254 -30.07 5.39 -9.95
CA ASP A 254 -31.41 4.80 -9.79
C ASP A 254 -32.55 5.74 -10.26
N LEU A 255 -32.35 7.06 -10.09
CA LEU A 255 -33.29 8.12 -10.46
C LEU A 255 -33.06 8.69 -11.87
N GLY A 256 -32.08 8.21 -12.62
CA GLY A 256 -31.75 8.73 -13.96
C GLY A 256 -31.14 10.14 -13.97
N ILE A 257 -30.66 10.65 -12.82
CA ILE A 257 -29.98 11.95 -12.68
C ILE A 257 -28.51 11.85 -13.11
N ILE A 258 -27.85 10.74 -12.76
CA ILE A 258 -26.45 10.45 -13.13
C ILE A 258 -26.47 9.31 -14.16
N THR A 259 -26.48 9.66 -15.44
CA THR A 259 -26.56 8.70 -16.56
C THR A 259 -25.20 8.39 -17.20
N SER A 260 -24.29 9.38 -17.24
CA SER A 260 -22.96 9.26 -17.84
C SER A 260 -22.01 8.41 -16.98
N GLN A 261 -21.40 7.37 -17.58
CA GLN A 261 -20.40 6.55 -16.86
C GLN A 261 -19.18 7.34 -16.38
N PRO A 262 -18.56 8.22 -17.21
CA PRO A 262 -17.51 9.13 -16.74
C PRO A 262 -17.84 9.90 -15.45
N ILE A 263 -19.09 10.36 -15.29
CA ILE A 263 -19.51 11.11 -14.09
C ILE A 263 -19.56 10.19 -12.88
N TYR A 264 -20.23 9.02 -12.97
CA TYR A 264 -20.26 8.11 -11.83
C TYR A 264 -18.87 7.57 -11.48
N TRP A 265 -18.01 7.31 -12.47
CA TRP A 265 -16.65 6.85 -12.20
C TRP A 265 -15.85 7.94 -11.49
N THR A 266 -15.97 9.20 -11.89
CA THR A 266 -15.32 10.32 -11.18
C THR A 266 -15.76 10.40 -9.71
N LEU A 267 -17.06 10.29 -9.43
CA LEU A 267 -17.60 10.28 -8.06
C LEU A 267 -17.12 9.05 -7.26
N ALA A 268 -17.14 7.88 -7.88
CA ALA A 268 -16.71 6.62 -7.29
C ALA A 268 -15.21 6.65 -6.93
N LEU A 269 -14.35 7.14 -7.82
CA LEU A 269 -12.91 7.28 -7.57
C LEU A 269 -12.62 8.22 -6.39
N ILE A 270 -13.34 9.34 -6.27
CA ILE A 270 -13.24 10.23 -5.10
C ILE A 270 -13.54 9.47 -3.82
N ALA A 271 -14.65 8.73 -3.78
CA ALA A 271 -15.03 7.95 -2.61
C ALA A 271 -14.02 6.83 -2.27
N TYR A 272 -13.53 6.08 -3.27
CA TYR A 272 -12.54 5.01 -3.05
C TYR A 272 -11.22 5.57 -2.54
N SER A 273 -10.75 6.68 -3.10
CA SER A 273 -9.58 7.40 -2.60
C SER A 273 -9.77 7.89 -1.16
N MET A 274 -10.95 8.38 -0.80
CA MET A 274 -11.28 8.85 0.56
C MET A 274 -11.32 7.70 1.58
N VAL A 275 -11.87 6.53 1.25
CA VAL A 275 -11.79 5.34 2.11
C VAL A 275 -10.33 4.87 2.24
N SER A 276 -9.63 4.76 1.11
CA SER A 276 -8.28 4.19 1.04
C SER A 276 -7.24 5.04 1.79
N VAL A 277 -7.27 6.36 1.60
CA VAL A 277 -6.43 7.30 2.35
C VAL A 277 -6.75 7.25 3.85
N SER A 278 -8.00 7.02 4.24
CA SER A 278 -8.40 6.89 5.65
C SER A 278 -7.91 5.58 6.29
N CYS A 279 -7.96 4.46 5.56
CA CYS A 279 -7.42 3.18 6.00
C CYS A 279 -5.90 3.27 6.25
N VAL A 280 -5.15 3.84 5.30
CA VAL A 280 -3.70 4.02 5.44
C VAL A 280 -3.37 5.06 6.51
N ALA A 281 -4.07 6.20 6.55
CA ALA A 281 -3.89 7.22 7.60
C ALA A 281 -4.16 6.68 9.00
N THR A 282 -5.13 5.77 9.16
CA THR A 282 -5.42 5.13 10.45
C THR A 282 -4.24 4.26 10.90
N LEU A 283 -3.67 3.42 10.02
CA LEU A 283 -2.47 2.65 10.39
C LEU A 283 -1.27 3.54 10.74
N VAL A 284 -1.02 4.61 9.97
CA VAL A 284 0.14 5.48 10.19
C VAL A 284 -0.05 6.34 11.44
N PHE A 285 -1.14 7.10 11.54
CA PHE A 285 -1.28 8.21 12.48
C PHE A 285 -2.17 7.97 13.70
N ASP A 286 -3.14 7.07 13.62
CA ASP A 286 -4.04 6.83 14.75
C ASP A 286 -3.28 6.19 15.94
N ARG A 287 -3.89 6.29 17.13
CA ARG A 287 -3.47 5.63 18.38
C ARG A 287 -4.64 4.95 19.10
N GLY A 288 -5.86 5.05 18.55
CA GLY A 288 -7.08 4.48 19.09
C GLY A 288 -7.20 2.96 18.97
N ILE A 289 -8.38 2.46 19.36
CA ILE A 289 -8.70 1.03 19.29
C ILE A 289 -8.74 0.51 17.85
N ILE A 290 -9.16 1.35 16.89
CA ILE A 290 -9.31 0.97 15.48
C ILE A 290 -7.95 0.53 14.91
N LYS A 291 -6.89 1.35 15.06
CA LYS A 291 -5.53 0.95 14.66
C LYS A 291 -5.07 -0.33 15.35
N ARG A 292 -5.36 -0.52 16.64
CA ARG A 292 -4.95 -1.74 17.37
C ARG A 292 -5.59 -2.99 16.77
N VAL A 293 -6.91 -2.95 16.51
CA VAL A 293 -7.66 -4.06 15.89
C VAL A 293 -7.17 -4.30 14.46
N MET A 294 -7.05 -3.26 13.64
CA MET A 294 -6.52 -3.38 12.28
C MET A 294 -5.10 -3.97 12.27
N THR A 295 -4.22 -3.51 13.15
CA THR A 295 -2.84 -4.00 13.24
C THR A 295 -2.80 -5.46 13.70
N ALA A 296 -3.62 -5.84 14.68
CA ALA A 296 -3.71 -7.22 15.16
C ALA A 296 -4.16 -8.19 14.06
N ILE A 297 -5.21 -7.83 13.32
CA ILE A 297 -5.72 -8.65 12.20
C ILE A 297 -4.69 -8.69 11.06
N LEU A 298 -4.24 -7.53 10.57
CA LEU A 298 -3.36 -7.45 9.41
C LEU A 298 -1.94 -8.02 9.67
N SER A 299 -1.51 -8.09 10.93
CA SER A 299 -0.21 -8.71 11.28
C SER A 299 -0.27 -10.24 11.45
N LEU A 300 -1.44 -10.87 11.26
CA LEU A 300 -1.56 -12.33 11.26
C LEU A 300 -0.63 -12.96 10.20
N PRO A 301 0.05 -14.08 10.49
CA PRO A 301 1.00 -14.69 9.56
C PRO A 301 0.41 -15.01 8.17
N LEU A 302 -0.86 -15.46 8.14
CA LEU A 302 -1.60 -15.74 6.90
C LEU A 302 -1.63 -14.54 5.95
N PHE A 303 -2.11 -13.39 6.42
CA PHE A 303 -2.23 -12.19 5.58
C PHE A 303 -0.87 -11.60 5.21
N ARG A 304 0.15 -11.73 6.08
CA ARG A 304 1.51 -11.32 5.73
C ARG A 304 2.12 -12.20 4.64
N GLY A 305 1.96 -13.52 4.71
CA GLY A 305 2.41 -14.44 3.65
C GLY A 305 1.71 -14.19 2.31
N LEU A 306 0.39 -13.97 2.32
CA LEU A 306 -0.34 -13.50 1.14
C LEU A 306 0.14 -12.12 0.66
N GLY A 307 0.57 -11.25 1.59
CA GLY A 307 1.18 -9.96 1.31
C GLY A 307 2.51 -10.06 0.56
N ASP A 308 3.34 -11.03 0.90
CA ASP A 308 4.59 -11.32 0.18
C ASP A 308 4.28 -11.80 -1.25
N LEU A 309 3.33 -12.74 -1.42
CA LEU A 309 2.89 -13.28 -2.72
C LEU A 309 2.01 -12.34 -3.54
N SER A 310 1.53 -11.24 -2.96
CA SER A 310 0.47 -10.39 -3.54
C SER A 310 0.78 -9.84 -4.93
N TYR A 311 2.05 -9.66 -5.27
CA TYR A 311 2.42 -9.15 -6.58
C TYR A 311 2.23 -10.20 -7.68
N ALA A 312 2.79 -11.41 -7.50
CA ALA A 312 2.59 -12.51 -8.45
C ALA A 312 1.12 -12.97 -8.51
N MET A 313 0.41 -13.01 -7.38
CA MET A 313 -1.03 -13.32 -7.37
C MET A 313 -1.82 -12.30 -8.20
N TYR A 314 -1.49 -11.01 -8.07
CA TYR A 314 -2.10 -9.97 -8.89
C TYR A 314 -1.75 -10.13 -10.38
N VAL A 315 -0.50 -10.44 -10.74
CA VAL A 315 -0.12 -10.60 -12.15
C VAL A 315 -0.78 -11.84 -12.79
N PHE A 316 -0.79 -13.00 -12.12
CA PHE A 316 -1.23 -14.27 -12.72
C PHE A 316 -2.74 -14.54 -12.70
N HIS A 317 -3.53 -13.91 -11.83
CA HIS A 317 -4.93 -14.34 -11.65
C HIS A 317 -5.79 -14.23 -12.91
N LEU A 318 -5.74 -13.09 -13.63
CA LEU A 318 -6.58 -12.90 -14.80
C LEU A 318 -6.18 -13.80 -15.98
N PRO A 319 -4.88 -13.99 -16.32
CA PRO A 319 -4.48 -15.00 -17.30
C PRO A 319 -4.94 -16.43 -16.96
N VAL A 320 -4.94 -16.80 -15.68
CA VAL A 320 -5.43 -18.12 -15.22
C VAL A 320 -6.95 -18.23 -15.37
N LEU A 321 -7.71 -17.18 -14.99
CA LEU A 321 -9.16 -17.12 -15.21
C LEU A 321 -9.51 -17.18 -16.71
N PHE A 322 -8.72 -16.51 -17.57
CA PHE A 322 -8.87 -16.53 -19.02
C PHE A 322 -8.61 -17.92 -19.60
N TYR A 323 -7.49 -18.55 -19.21
CA TYR A 323 -7.12 -19.90 -19.67
C TYR A 323 -8.15 -20.97 -19.29
N LEU A 324 -8.83 -20.81 -18.15
CA LEU A 324 -9.90 -21.68 -17.69
C LEU A 324 -11.30 -21.31 -18.23
N GLY A 325 -11.42 -20.29 -19.10
CA GLY A 325 -12.68 -19.82 -19.66
C GLY A 325 -13.60 -19.08 -18.68
N LEU A 326 -13.12 -18.78 -17.47
CA LEU A 326 -13.93 -18.19 -16.39
C LEU A 326 -14.23 -16.70 -16.59
N ASN A 327 -13.43 -15.99 -17.40
CA ASN A 327 -13.68 -14.59 -17.74
C ASN A 327 -14.99 -14.39 -18.51
N ASP A 328 -15.31 -15.31 -19.42
CA ASP A 328 -16.54 -15.25 -20.21
C ASP A 328 -17.77 -15.41 -19.30
N ALA A 329 -17.72 -16.39 -18.39
CA ALA A 329 -18.76 -16.59 -17.38
C ALA A 329 -18.91 -15.38 -16.44
N ALA A 330 -17.81 -14.74 -16.03
CA ALA A 330 -17.84 -13.53 -15.21
C ALA A 330 -18.45 -12.33 -15.94
N THR A 331 -18.18 -12.21 -17.25
CA THR A 331 -18.68 -11.10 -18.10
C THR A 331 -20.16 -11.26 -18.44
N HIS A 332 -20.59 -12.47 -18.81
CA HIS A 332 -21.97 -12.76 -19.22
C HIS A 332 -22.88 -13.22 -18.08
N GLY A 333 -22.39 -13.25 -16.83
CA GLY A 333 -23.16 -13.64 -15.65
C GLY A 333 -23.49 -15.13 -15.57
N ALA A 334 -22.80 -15.98 -16.34
CA ALA A 334 -22.96 -17.42 -16.26
C ALA A 334 -22.37 -17.96 -14.94
N LYS A 335 -23.00 -19.02 -14.42
CA LYS A 335 -22.56 -19.70 -13.19
C LYS A 335 -21.71 -20.90 -13.52
N VAL A 336 -20.63 -21.11 -12.77
CA VAL A 336 -19.70 -22.24 -12.95
C VAL A 336 -19.69 -23.17 -11.73
N PRO A 337 -19.22 -24.42 -11.84
CA PRO A 337 -18.97 -25.26 -10.68
C PRO A 337 -17.95 -24.60 -9.73
N ILE A 338 -18.20 -24.63 -8.42
CA ILE A 338 -17.29 -24.01 -7.43
C ILE A 338 -15.86 -24.57 -7.49
N LEU A 339 -15.71 -25.83 -7.93
CA LEU A 339 -14.43 -26.47 -8.17
C LEU A 339 -13.56 -25.74 -9.20
N GLN A 340 -14.15 -25.13 -10.24
CA GLN A 340 -13.39 -24.38 -11.24
C GLN A 340 -12.80 -23.09 -10.66
N VAL A 341 -13.55 -22.38 -9.82
CA VAL A 341 -13.06 -21.18 -9.10
C VAL A 341 -11.97 -21.57 -8.10
N ALA A 342 -12.15 -22.67 -7.36
CA ALA A 342 -11.15 -23.20 -6.45
C ALA A 342 -9.86 -23.62 -7.18
N LEU A 343 -9.97 -24.24 -8.36
CA LEU A 343 -8.85 -24.60 -9.22
C LEU A 343 -8.11 -23.35 -9.74
N ALA A 344 -8.85 -22.33 -10.20
CA ALA A 344 -8.25 -21.07 -10.66
C ALA A 344 -7.45 -20.38 -9.54
N PHE A 345 -8.01 -20.32 -8.32
CA PHE A 345 -7.31 -19.80 -7.15
C PHE A 345 -6.08 -20.65 -6.79
N GLY A 346 -6.21 -21.97 -6.80
CA GLY A 346 -5.13 -22.91 -6.53
C GLY A 346 -3.96 -22.80 -7.51
N ILE A 347 -4.24 -22.70 -8.82
CA ILE A 347 -3.24 -22.47 -9.86
C ILE A 347 -2.58 -21.10 -9.68
N THR A 348 -3.37 -20.04 -9.47
CA THR A 348 -2.85 -18.69 -9.22
C THR A 348 -1.90 -18.66 -8.02
N LEU A 349 -2.28 -19.28 -6.91
CA LEU A 349 -1.47 -19.36 -5.71
C LEU A 349 -0.21 -20.20 -5.94
N GLY A 350 -0.31 -21.35 -6.62
CA GLY A 350 0.81 -22.21 -6.97
C GLY A 350 1.85 -21.50 -7.85
N LEU A 351 1.40 -20.83 -8.92
CA LEU A 351 2.27 -20.00 -9.78
C LEU A 351 2.91 -18.85 -9.00
N SER A 352 2.19 -18.26 -8.05
CA SER A 352 2.71 -17.17 -7.21
C SER A 352 3.80 -17.65 -6.25
N ILE A 353 3.61 -18.81 -5.63
CA ILE A 353 4.63 -19.45 -4.79
C ILE A 353 5.86 -19.82 -5.63
N LEU A 354 5.66 -20.37 -6.82
CA LEU A 354 6.75 -20.72 -7.74
C LEU A 354 7.54 -19.48 -8.19
N SER A 355 6.86 -18.41 -8.60
CA SER A 355 7.44 -17.09 -8.91
C SER A 355 8.25 -16.54 -7.74
N TYR A 356 7.69 -16.61 -6.52
CA TYR A 356 8.35 -16.09 -5.34
C TYR A 356 9.74 -16.74 -5.11
N TYR A 357 9.83 -18.07 -5.23
CA TYR A 357 11.09 -18.78 -5.03
C TYR A 357 12.04 -18.72 -6.24
N LEU A 358 11.53 -18.80 -7.48
CA LEU A 358 12.35 -18.85 -8.69
C LEU A 358 12.77 -17.48 -9.24
N LEU A 359 11.97 -16.43 -9.03
CA LEU A 359 12.18 -15.11 -9.63
C LEU A 359 12.34 -14.02 -8.56
N GLU A 360 11.35 -13.84 -7.69
CA GLU A 360 11.30 -12.65 -6.83
C GLU A 360 12.35 -12.70 -5.71
N SER A 361 12.56 -13.85 -5.08
CA SER A 361 13.57 -14.03 -4.03
C SER A 361 15.01 -13.86 -4.54
N PRO A 362 15.43 -14.46 -5.68
CA PRO A 362 16.70 -14.14 -6.33
C PRO A 362 16.87 -12.66 -6.67
N MET A 363 15.85 -12.03 -7.27
CA MET A 363 15.92 -10.61 -7.67
C MET A 363 15.91 -9.68 -6.45
N ALA A 364 15.26 -10.07 -5.35
CA ALA A 364 15.32 -9.38 -4.06
C ALA A 364 16.72 -9.41 -3.41
N LYS A 365 17.55 -10.42 -3.70
CA LYS A 365 18.98 -10.42 -3.31
C LYS A 365 19.76 -9.41 -4.14
N LEU A 366 19.63 -9.43 -5.48
CA LEU A 366 20.27 -8.47 -6.39
C LEU A 366 19.91 -7.01 -6.05
N LYS A 367 18.65 -6.77 -5.65
CA LYS A 367 18.13 -5.47 -5.21
C LYS A 367 18.90 -4.89 -4.01
N GLN A 368 19.54 -5.71 -3.17
CA GLN A 368 20.31 -5.24 -2.02
C GLN A 368 21.52 -4.40 -2.46
N ASN A 369 22.13 -4.71 -3.61
CA ASN A 369 23.25 -3.98 -4.21
C ASN A 369 22.90 -2.52 -4.58
N PHE A 370 21.60 -2.21 -4.71
CA PHE A 370 21.07 -0.88 -5.00
C PHE A 370 20.42 -0.21 -3.77
N SER A 371 20.54 -0.80 -2.60
CA SER A 371 20.27 -0.10 -1.33
C SER A 371 21.43 0.86 -1.09
N GLY A 372 21.12 2.14 -0.87
CA GLY A 372 22.13 3.22 -0.84
C GLY A 372 23.23 3.01 0.23
N PRO A 373 24.33 3.77 0.17
CA PRO A 373 25.54 3.51 0.94
C PRO A 373 25.24 3.23 2.42
N LYS A 374 25.87 2.17 2.94
CA LYS A 374 25.93 1.90 4.38
C LYS A 374 26.35 3.20 5.08
N PRO A 375 25.80 3.52 6.27
CA PRO A 375 26.37 4.59 7.08
C PRO A 375 27.88 4.38 7.17
N ALA A 376 28.67 5.44 6.99
CA ALA A 376 30.08 5.35 7.33
C ALA A 376 30.17 4.87 8.78
N GLU A 377 31.01 3.87 9.04
CA GLU A 377 31.32 3.51 10.42
C GLU A 377 31.80 4.78 11.13
N PRO A 378 31.31 5.10 12.35
CA PRO A 378 31.84 6.22 13.10
C PRO A 378 33.34 5.96 13.25
N ALA A 379 34.15 6.84 12.64
CA ALA A 379 35.60 6.68 12.58
C ALA A 379 36.09 6.37 13.98
N SER A 380 36.70 5.19 14.16
CA SER A 380 37.09 4.71 15.49
C SER A 380 38.02 5.76 16.08
N THR A 381 37.53 6.45 17.12
CA THR A 381 38.36 7.36 17.89
C THR A 381 39.42 6.49 18.55
N LYS A 382 40.60 6.43 17.91
CA LYS A 382 41.81 5.90 18.52
C LYS A 382 41.97 6.66 19.83
N ARG A 383 41.58 6.02 20.94
CA ARG A 383 41.97 6.45 22.28
C ARG A 383 43.50 6.50 22.24
N ALA A 384 44.05 7.71 22.24
CA ALA A 384 45.45 7.90 22.56
C ALA A 384 45.62 7.34 23.97
N SER A 385 46.30 6.20 24.08
CA SER A 385 46.70 5.62 25.35
C SER A 385 47.69 6.59 25.99
N VAL A 386 47.22 7.35 26.99
CA VAL A 386 48.12 8.11 27.85
C VAL A 386 48.93 7.09 28.65
N THR A 387 50.17 6.88 28.24
CA THR A 387 51.14 6.08 28.98
C THR A 387 51.60 6.87 30.19
N GLN A 388 51.07 6.52 31.36
CA GLN A 388 51.67 6.86 32.66
C GLN A 388 52.26 5.60 33.27
N ASP A 389 53.50 5.28 32.88
CA ASP A 389 54.34 4.33 33.61
C ASP A 389 55.31 5.12 34.49
N GLY A 390 55.00 5.15 35.78
CA GLY A 390 55.90 5.56 36.86
C GLY A 390 55.88 4.47 37.93
N PRO A 391 57.02 3.85 38.28
CA PRO A 391 57.03 2.75 39.24
C PRO A 391 57.04 3.27 40.69
N LEU A 392 56.33 2.59 41.60
CA LEU A 392 56.77 2.17 42.95
C LEU A 392 55.58 1.77 43.87
N SER A 393 55.88 1.00 44.93
CA SER A 393 54.99 0.40 45.95
C SER A 393 54.07 -0.74 45.45
N GLY A 394 54.02 -1.93 46.06
CA GLY A 394 54.76 -2.48 47.21
C GLY A 394 54.02 -2.33 48.55
N PHE A 395 53.75 -3.46 49.23
CA PHE A 395 52.98 -3.59 50.50
C PHE A 395 51.46 -3.28 50.37
N ALA A 396 50.53 -3.80 51.19
CA ALA A 396 50.49 -5.03 52.01
C ALA A 396 49.03 -5.40 52.41
N ARG A 397 48.82 -6.70 52.63
CA ARG A 397 47.85 -7.44 53.49
C ARG A 397 46.77 -6.70 54.32
N GLY A 398 45.58 -7.32 54.33
CA GLY A 398 44.61 -7.41 55.45
C GLY A 398 43.67 -6.21 55.65
N ALA A 399 42.59 -6.26 56.43
CA ALA A 399 41.77 -7.32 57.03
C ALA A 399 40.76 -6.65 58.01
N LEU A 400 39.54 -7.19 58.12
CA LEU A 400 38.62 -7.11 59.28
C LEU A 400 37.98 -5.77 59.78
N LEU A 401 36.63 -5.84 59.88
CA LEU A 401 35.73 -5.43 61.00
C LEU A 401 35.40 -3.95 61.37
N LEU A 402 34.08 -3.72 61.53
CA LEU A 402 33.35 -3.03 62.64
C LEU A 402 33.68 -1.54 62.94
N ARG A 403 32.82 -0.67 63.51
CA ARG A 403 31.42 -0.69 64.02
C ARG A 403 30.95 0.79 64.18
N GLU A 404 29.64 1.05 64.26
CA GLU A 404 28.95 2.06 65.15
C GLU A 404 29.45 3.54 65.25
N ASP A 405 28.67 4.58 65.58
CA ASP A 405 27.21 4.81 65.71
C ASP A 405 26.98 6.35 65.79
N ARG A 406 25.75 6.86 65.59
CA ARG A 406 25.15 8.01 66.33
C ARG A 406 23.73 8.39 65.87
N ALA A 407 22.86 8.56 66.86
CA ALA A 407 21.41 8.73 66.80
C ALA A 407 20.85 10.10 66.30
N LYS A 408 19.71 10.03 65.58
CA LYS A 408 18.32 10.55 65.88
C LYS A 408 18.10 11.58 67.02
N PRO A 409 16.89 12.23 67.21
CA PRO A 409 15.55 11.95 66.62
C PRO A 409 14.60 13.13 66.20
N LEU A 410 13.50 12.77 65.50
CA LEU A 410 12.08 13.24 65.58
C LEU A 410 11.71 14.75 65.46
N ASP A 411 10.51 15.14 65.01
CA ASP A 411 9.28 14.42 64.58
C ASP A 411 8.89 14.85 63.12
N GLU A 412 7.74 14.61 62.48
CA GLU A 412 6.39 14.09 62.85
C GLU A 412 5.78 13.30 61.64
N LEU A 413 4.50 12.88 61.71
CA LEU A 413 3.74 12.18 60.66
C LEU A 413 2.21 12.31 60.92
N PRO A 414 1.29 12.20 59.93
CA PRO A 414 0.79 10.86 59.56
C PRO A 414 0.18 10.65 58.13
N GLN A 415 0.43 9.44 57.59
CA GLN A 415 -0.49 8.55 56.82
C GLN A 415 -1.08 9.05 55.44
N GLN A 416 -1.48 8.21 54.47
CA GLN A 416 -1.93 6.81 54.53
C GLN A 416 -1.75 6.03 53.20
N THR A 417 -1.28 4.77 53.30
CA THR A 417 -1.55 3.56 52.46
C THR A 417 -1.55 3.55 50.91
N ALA A 418 -1.04 2.43 50.37
CA ALA A 418 -1.05 2.04 48.95
C ALA A 418 -1.84 0.72 48.73
N ILE A 419 -1.73 0.17 47.50
CA ILE A 419 -1.91 -1.25 47.07
C ILE A 419 -3.16 -1.57 46.21
N TRP A 420 -2.87 -2.16 45.03
CA TRP A 420 -3.78 -2.88 44.11
C TRP A 420 -4.03 -4.32 44.59
N PRO A 421 -5.24 -4.86 44.45
CA PRO A 421 -5.51 -5.92 43.45
C PRO A 421 -6.89 -5.75 42.78
N GLY A 422 -7.29 -6.34 41.65
CA GLY A 422 -6.83 -7.50 40.89
C GLY A 422 -8.08 -8.26 40.40
N VAL A 423 -8.18 -8.65 39.12
CA VAL A 423 -9.39 -9.36 38.58
C VAL A 423 -9.02 -10.46 37.57
N ARG A 424 -9.48 -11.69 37.85
CA ARG A 424 -9.77 -12.75 36.86
C ARG A 424 -11.16 -13.30 37.19
N ARG A 425 -11.93 -13.67 36.14
CA ARG A 425 -12.95 -14.77 36.01
C ARG A 425 -13.82 -15.11 37.26
N SER A 426 -15.14 -15.30 37.19
CA SER A 426 -15.96 -15.92 36.12
C SER A 426 -17.49 -15.86 36.41
N GLN A 427 -18.29 -15.89 35.35
CA GLN A 427 -19.61 -16.55 35.20
C GLN A 427 -20.85 -16.13 36.05
N ALA A 428 -22.01 -16.46 35.44
CA ALA A 428 -23.36 -16.61 35.99
C ALA A 428 -24.13 -15.34 36.42
N LYS A 429 -24.95 -14.81 35.50
CA LYS A 429 -26.36 -15.24 35.38
C LYS A 429 -26.81 -15.18 33.92
#